data_AF-A0A8I2YY98-F1
#
_entry.id   AF-A0A8I2YY98-F1
#
_cell.length_a   1.000
_cell.length_b   1.000
_cell.length_c   1.000
_cell.angle_alpha   90.00
_cell.angle_beta   90.00
_cell.angle_gamma   90.00
#
_symmetry.space_group_name_H-M   'P 1'
#
loop_
_entity.id
_entity.type
_entity.pdbx_description
1 polymer ?
#
loop_
_entity_poly.entity_id
_entity_poly.type
_entity_poly.pdbx_seq_one_letter_code
_entity_poly.pdbx_strand_id
1 'polypeptide(L)' 'MLDSAGSAKSQNIRWRDVIKRLGEQSSIWVDAVEFAEVIKALESEGIIAAIGERDRRMIRKVEGG' A
#
# COMPACT_ATOMS: atom_id res chain seq x y z
N MET A 1 -18.28 19.78 22.68
CA MET A 1 -18.75 19.19 21.41
C MET A 1 -17.54 18.52 20.80
N LEU A 2 -17.54 17.20 20.59
CA LEU A 2 -16.35 16.45 20.20
C LEU A 2 -15.99 16.74 18.73
N ASP A 3 -14.92 17.49 18.49
CA ASP A 3 -14.12 17.46 17.26
C ASP A 3 -13.09 16.32 17.34
N SER A 4 -13.58 15.09 17.52
CA SER A 4 -12.74 13.90 17.46
C SER A 4 -12.52 13.49 16.01
N ALA A 5 -11.26 13.19 15.70
CA ALA A 5 -10.81 12.52 14.49
C ALA A 5 -11.08 13.29 13.19
N GLY A 6 -10.21 14.26 12.89
CA GLY A 6 -9.89 14.57 11.51
C GLY A 6 -9.52 13.25 10.83
N SER A 7 -10.47 12.76 10.02
CA SER A 7 -10.43 11.59 9.13
C SER A 7 -9.15 10.77 9.26
N ALA A 8 -9.28 9.49 9.62
CA ALA A 8 -8.33 8.46 9.24
C ALA A 8 -8.09 8.60 7.73
N LYS A 9 -7.10 9.43 7.35
CA LYS A 9 -6.69 9.66 5.98
C LYS A 9 -6.21 8.29 5.56
N SER A 10 -7.00 7.57 4.78
CA SER A 10 -6.58 6.37 4.08
C SER A 10 -5.19 6.67 3.55
N GLN A 11 -4.16 6.08 4.15
CA GLN A 11 -2.77 6.47 3.91
C GLN A 11 -2.42 6.01 2.50
N ASN A 12 -2.63 6.90 1.51
CA ASN A 12 -2.20 6.68 0.14
C ASN A 12 -0.67 6.76 0.13
N ILE A 13 -0.03 5.62 -0.04
CA ILE A 13 1.41 5.48 -0.05
C ILE A 13 1.88 5.19 -1.47
N ARG A 14 3.03 5.73 -1.88
CA ARG A 14 3.56 5.47 -3.22
C ARG A 14 4.14 4.06 -3.27
N TRP A 15 3.92 3.37 -4.39
CA TRP A 15 4.47 2.04 -4.63
C TRP A 15 5.98 1.95 -4.37
N ARG A 16 6.73 2.94 -4.90
CA ARG A 16 8.18 3.04 -4.72
C ARG A 16 8.60 3.18 -3.25
N ASP A 17 7.81 3.89 -2.45
CA ASP A 17 8.10 4.07 -1.03
C ASP A 17 7.88 2.77 -0.25
N VAL A 18 6.92 1.93 -0.66
CA VAL A 18 6.72 0.61 -0.05
C VAL A 18 7.87 -0.33 -0.35
N ILE A 19 8.29 -0.42 -1.61
CA ILE A 19 9.44 -1.26 -2.01
C ILE A 19 10.69 -0.83 -1.23
N LYS A 20 10.93 0.49 -1.12
CA LYS A 20 12.07 1.01 -0.38
C LYS A 20 12.00 0.64 1.10
N ARG A 21 10.86 0.86 1.76
CA ARG A 21 10.67 0.50 3.17
C ARG A 21 10.79 -0.99 3.42
N LEU A 22 10.28 -1.81 2.50
CA LEU A 22 10.37 -3.27 2.58
C LEU A 22 11.82 -3.73 2.49
N GLY A 23 12.62 -3.12 1.60
CA GLY A 23 14.06 -3.37 1.51
C GLY A 23 14.86 -2.83 2.71
N GLU A 24 14.41 -1.74 3.34
CA GLU A 24 15.05 -1.18 4.55
C GLU A 24 14.76 -2.01 5.81
N GLN A 25 13.55 -2.60 5.92
CA GLN A 25 13.17 -3.41 7.09
C GLN A 25 13.58 -4.88 6.96
N SER A 26 13.72 -5.40 5.74
CA SER A 26 14.02 -6.81 5.51
C SER A 26 15.51 -7.02 5.28
N SER A 27 16.11 -7.99 5.96
CA SER A 27 17.45 -8.51 5.58
C SER A 27 17.43 -9.30 4.26
N ILE A 28 16.25 -9.54 3.70
CA ILE A 28 16.04 -10.30 2.47
C ILE A 28 15.63 -9.31 1.38
N TRP A 29 16.37 -9.34 0.27
CA TRP A 29 16.04 -8.58 -0.94
C TRP A 29 14.70 -9.06 -1.49
N VAL A 30 13.71 -8.17 -1.52
CA VAL A 30 12.40 -8.45 -2.13
C VAL A 30 12.42 -8.00 -3.58
N ASP A 31 12.12 -8.92 -4.48
CA ASP A 31 12.01 -8.63 -5.90
C ASP A 31 10.73 -7.82 -6.21
N ALA A 32 10.82 -6.90 -7.19
CA ALA A 32 9.68 -6.08 -7.59
C ALA A 32 8.53 -6.90 -8.19
N VAL A 33 8.82 -8.05 -8.81
CA VAL A 33 7.85 -9.00 -9.35
C VAL A 33 7.09 -9.68 -8.21
N GLU A 34 7.80 -10.24 -7.23
CA GLU A 34 7.18 -10.91 -6.08
C GLU A 34 6.32 -9.94 -5.27
N PHE A 35 6.82 -8.72 -5.03
CA PHE A 35 6.05 -7.66 -4.41
C PHE A 35 4.76 -7.36 -5.18
N ALA A 36 4.82 -7.32 -6.52
CA ALA A 36 3.64 -7.06 -7.34
C ALA A 36 2.59 -8.17 -7.24
N GLU A 37 2.99 -9.42 -7.08
CA GLU A 37 2.07 -10.54 -6.87
C GLU A 37 1.38 -10.47 -5.50
N VAL A 38 2.13 -10.17 -4.44
CA VAL A 38 1.57 -10.01 -3.09
C VAL A 38 0.56 -8.87 -3.06
N ILE A 39 0.88 -7.72 -3.67
CA ILE A 39 -0.07 -6.59 -3.73
C ILE A 39 -1.33 -6.96 -4.50
N LYS A 40 -1.22 -7.71 -5.60
CA LYS A 40 -2.40 -8.20 -6.34
C LYS A 40 -3.25 -9.15 -5.49
N ALA A 41 -2.64 -10.03 -4.71
CA ALA A 41 -3.36 -10.93 -3.81
C ALA A 41 -4.13 -10.13 -2.74
N LEU A 42 -3.47 -9.18 -2.07
CA LEU A 42 -4.10 -8.30 -1.09
C LEU A 42 -5.20 -7.41 -1.68
N GLU A 43 -5.05 -7.01 -2.94
CA GLU A 43 -6.07 -6.28 -3.69
C GLU A 43 -7.28 -7.18 -4.02
N SER A 44 -7.05 -8.43 -4.41
CA SER A 44 -8.10 -9.42 -4.64
C SER A 44 -8.86 -9.77 -3.36
N GLU A 45 -8.20 -9.73 -2.21
CA GLU A 45 -8.81 -9.91 -0.90
C GLU A 45 -9.56 -8.66 -0.40
N GLY A 46 -9.47 -7.54 -1.14
CA GLY A 46 -10.14 -6.29 -0.80
C GLY A 46 -9.52 -5.55 0.39
N ILE A 47 -8.30 -5.91 0.79
CA ILE A 47 -7.57 -5.30 1.93
C ILE A 47 -6.92 -3.98 1.50
N ILE A 48 -6.46 -3.92 0.25
CA ILE A 48 -5.85 -2.74 -0.35
C ILE A 48 -6.38 -2.50 -1.77
N ALA A 49 -6.13 -1.32 -2.30
CA ALA A 49 -6.39 -0.97 -3.69
C ALA A 49 -5.14 -0.31 -4.29
N ALA A 50 -4.72 -0.79 -5.45
CA ALA A 50 -3.62 -0.20 -6.21
C ALA A 50 -4.20 0.78 -7.24
N ILE A 51 -4.01 2.07 -7.02
CA ILE A 51 -4.57 3.14 -7.86
C ILE A 51 -3.44 3.75 -8.71
N GLY A 52 -3.65 3.84 -10.02
CA GLY A 52 -2.71 4.46 -10.96
C GLY A 52 -1.78 3.48 -11.66
N GLU A 53 -1.13 3.98 -12.71
CA GLU A 53 -0.35 3.16 -13.64
C GLU A 53 1.15 3.41 -13.53
N ARG A 54 1.93 2.33 -13.74
CA ARG A 54 3.39 2.32 -13.83
C ARG A 54 4.06 3.10 -12.69
N ASP A 55 4.48 4.34 -12.96
CA ASP A 55 5.28 5.17 -12.05
C ASP A 55 4.44 5.96 -11.04
N ARG A 56 3.16 6.19 -11.35
CA ARG A 56 2.22 6.92 -10.47
C ARG A 56 1.37 5.98 -9.63
N ARG A 57 1.76 4.72 -9.54
CA ARG A 57 1.02 3.72 -8.77
C ARG A 57 1.10 4.05 -7.28
N MET A 58 -0.06 4.11 -6.66
CA MET A 58 -0.26 4.36 -5.23
C MET A 58 -1.03 3.19 -4.63
N ILE A 59 -0.66 2.81 -3.42
CA ILE A 59 -1.33 1.79 -2.64
C ILE A 59 -2.16 2.50 -1.59
N ARG A 60 -3.45 2.18 -1.55
CA ARG A 60 -4.37 2.68 -0.53
C ARG A 60 -4.90 1.50 0.26
N LYS A 61 -4.87 1.60 1.59
CA LYS A 61 -5.57 0.65 2.45
C LYS A 61 -7.07 0.81 2.26
N VAL A 62 -7.75 -0.30 1.97
CA VAL A 62 -9.21 -0.36 1.95
C VAL A 62 -9.61 -0.87 3.31
N GLU A 63 -9.92 0.05 4.22
CA GLU A 63 -10.63 -0.33 5.44
C GLU A 63 -12.07 -0.62 5.02
N GLY A 64 -12.38 -1.91 4.91
CA GLY A 64 -13.76 -2.34 4.79
C GLY A 64 -14.48 -2.07 6.09
N GLY A 65 -15.27 -0.98 6.13
CA GLY A 65 -16.27 -0.71 7.17
C GLY A 65 -15.73 -0.17 8.48
#